data_AF-A0A843I0C4-F1
#
_entry.id   AF-A0A843I0C4-F1
#
_cell.length_a   1.000
_cell.length_b   1.000
_cell.length_c   1.000
_cell.angle_alpha   90.00
_cell.angle_beta   90.00
_cell.angle_gamma   90.00
#
_symmetry.space_group_name_H-M   'P 1'
#
loop_
_entity.id
_entity.type
_entity.pdbx_description
1 polymer ?
#
loop_
_entity_poly.entity_id
_entity_poly.type
_entity_poly.pdbx_seq_one_letter_code
_entity_poly.pdbx_strand_id
1 'polypeptide(L)'
;MSRAGEIADLVELAKRKGLNSLKYAKVVYDEKADAYRLKLVLVKPIAFSALAEIAAAAQAKGFEVELYAPHARAVRLDLKRRR
;
A
#
# COMPACT_ATOMS: atom_id res chain seq x y z
N MET A 1 -15.72 -1.74 10.83
CA MET A 1 -14.30 -1.61 11.21
C MET A 1 -13.89 -0.14 11.12
N SER A 2 -13.00 0.35 11.98
CA SER A 2 -12.53 1.74 11.87
C SER A 2 -11.56 1.89 10.69
N ARG A 3 -11.53 3.08 10.07
CA ARG A 3 -10.60 3.40 8.94
C ARG A 3 -9.14 3.12 9.29
N ALA A 4 -8.74 3.41 10.53
CA ALA A 4 -7.41 3.14 11.03
C ALA A 4 -7.08 1.63 11.04
N GLY A 5 -8.06 0.78 11.40
CA GLY A 5 -7.89 -0.68 11.41
C GLY A 5 -7.72 -1.26 10.01
N GLU A 6 -8.53 -0.82 9.05
CA GLU A 6 -8.44 -1.29 7.66
C GLU A 6 -7.07 -0.98 7.03
N ILE A 7 -6.55 0.22 7.31
CA ILE A 7 -5.24 0.64 6.82
C ILE A 7 -4.10 -0.09 7.56
N ALA A 8 -4.22 -0.29 8.86
CA ALA A 8 -3.24 -1.07 9.63
C ALA A 8 -3.12 -2.50 9.08
N ASP A 9 -4.24 -3.16 8.76
CA ASP A 9 -4.24 -4.48 8.13
C ASP A 9 -3.47 -4.51 6.80
N LEU A 10 -3.62 -3.46 5.98
CA LEU A 10 -2.92 -3.34 4.70
C LEU A 10 -1.42 -3.13 4.87
N VAL A 11 -1.01 -2.36 5.88
CA VAL A 11 0.40 -2.19 6.24
C VAL A 11 1.00 -3.52 6.69
N GLU A 12 0.31 -4.27 7.53
CA GLU A 12 0.77 -5.58 7.99
C GLU A 12 0.78 -6.63 6.87
N LEU A 13 -0.20 -6.61 5.97
CA LEU A 13 -0.17 -7.43 4.77
C LEU A 13 1.05 -7.10 3.89
N ALA A 14 1.32 -5.81 3.67
CA ALA A 14 2.47 -5.39 2.87
C ALA A 14 3.81 -5.81 3.48
N LYS A 15 3.95 -5.74 4.81
CA LYS A 15 5.13 -6.26 5.53
C LYS A 15 5.29 -7.76 5.33
N ARG A 16 4.21 -8.54 5.45
CA ARG A 16 4.24 -10.01 5.25
C ARG A 16 4.60 -10.37 3.81
N LYS A 17 3.98 -9.74 2.83
CA LYS A 17 4.23 -9.99 1.39
C LYS A 17 5.60 -9.49 0.94
N GLY A 18 6.15 -8.50 1.63
CA GLY A 18 7.45 -7.91 1.36
C GLY A 18 8.59 -8.40 2.25
N LEU A 19 8.45 -9.47 3.05
CA LEU A 19 9.37 -9.84 4.13
C LEU A 19 10.87 -9.76 3.77
N ASN A 20 11.24 -10.23 2.57
CA ASN A 20 12.64 -10.27 2.10
C ASN A 20 13.05 -9.09 1.21
N SER A 21 12.09 -8.27 0.79
CA SER A 21 12.26 -7.21 -0.22
C SER A 21 12.04 -5.81 0.35
N LEU A 22 11.35 -5.69 1.47
CA LEU A 22 10.88 -4.44 2.05
C LEU A 22 11.86 -3.93 3.12
N LYS A 23 12.30 -2.68 2.98
CA LYS A 23 12.97 -1.95 4.06
C LYS A 23 11.97 -1.53 5.13
N TYR A 24 10.87 -0.91 4.70
CA TYR A 24 9.74 -0.53 5.54
C TYR A 24 8.49 -0.28 4.69
N ALA A 25 7.34 -0.38 5.34
CA ALA A 25 6.06 0.13 4.83
C ALA A 25 5.56 1.20 5.78
N LYS A 26 5.05 2.30 5.24
CA LYS A 26 4.35 3.32 6.03
C LYS A 26 3.14 3.84 5.29
N VAL A 27 2.15 4.29 6.03
CA VAL A 27 1.00 4.99 5.47
C VAL A 27 1.02 6.45 5.91
N VAL A 28 0.56 7.34 5.03
CA VAL A 28 0.29 8.74 5.35
C VAL A 28 -1.02 9.10 4.67
N TYR A 29 -1.92 9.76 5.39
CA TYR A 29 -3.12 10.33 4.76
C TYR A 29 -2.75 11.67 4.12
N ASP A 30 -3.05 11.84 2.84
CA ASP A 30 -2.97 13.13 2.15
C ASP A 30 -4.38 13.73 2.05
N GLU A 31 -4.61 14.79 2.82
CA GLU A 31 -5.88 15.51 2.88
C GLU A 31 -6.26 16.17 1.55
N LYS A 32 -5.28 16.67 0.79
CA LYS A 32 -5.53 17.35 -0.50
C LYS A 32 -5.98 16.36 -1.56
N ALA A 33 -5.46 15.15 -1.52
CA ALA A 33 -5.81 14.09 -2.45
C ALA A 33 -6.93 13.17 -1.95
N ASP A 34 -7.40 13.38 -0.71
CA ASP A 34 -8.31 12.48 0.04
C ASP A 34 -7.93 11.00 -0.10
N ALA A 35 -6.64 10.72 0.12
CA ALA A 35 -6.06 9.41 -0.16
C ALA A 35 -5.08 8.95 0.92
N TYR A 36 -5.14 7.66 1.27
CA TYR A 36 -4.08 7.04 2.07
C TYR A 36 -2.95 6.58 1.16
N ARG A 37 -1.76 7.11 1.38
CA ARG A 37 -0.54 6.77 0.64
C ARG A 37 0.23 5.68 1.36
N LEU A 38 0.05 4.43 0.95
CA LEU A 38 0.85 3.31 1.42
C LEU A 38 2.18 3.27 0.66
N LYS A 39 3.25 3.77 1.28
CA LYS A 39 4.60 3.76 0.71
C LYS A 39 5.35 2.51 1.14
N LEU A 40 5.75 1.71 0.14
CA LEU A 40 6.60 0.54 0.27
C LEU A 40 8.00 0.92 -0.19
N VAL A 41 8.98 0.88 0.72
CA VAL A 41 10.38 1.10 0.38
C VAL A 41 11.09 -0.24 0.34
N LEU A 42 11.82 -0.48 -0.74
CA LEU A 42 12.38 -1.77 -1.10
C LEU A 42 13.91 -1.77 -0.95
N VAL A 43 14.45 -2.87 -0.43
CA VAL A 43 15.89 -3.20 -0.47
C VAL A 43 16.23 -4.13 -1.63
N LYS A 44 15.25 -4.93 -2.09
CA LYS A 44 15.36 -5.85 -3.23
C LYS A 44 14.08 -5.78 -4.07
N PRO A 45 14.09 -6.26 -5.32
CA PRO A 45 12.86 -6.39 -6.09
C PRO A 45 11.79 -7.17 -5.33
N ILE A 46 10.53 -6.75 -5.47
CA ILE A 46 9.36 -7.46 -4.95
C ILE A 46 8.66 -8.15 -6.12
N ALA A 47 8.11 -9.34 -5.88
CA ALA A 47 7.30 -10.02 -6.88
C ALA A 47 6.07 -9.17 -7.24
N PHE A 48 5.74 -9.08 -8.53
CA PHE A 48 4.56 -8.36 -8.98
C PHE A 48 3.27 -8.94 -8.39
N SER A 49 3.20 -10.26 -8.22
CA SER A 49 2.09 -10.94 -7.54
C SER A 49 1.85 -10.43 -6.12
N ALA A 50 2.91 -10.17 -5.36
CA ALA A 50 2.79 -9.59 -4.02
C ALA A 50 2.18 -8.19 -4.04
N LEU A 51 2.53 -7.34 -5.02
CA LEU A 51 1.91 -6.03 -5.20
C LEU A 51 0.44 -6.15 -5.61
N ALA A 52 0.12 -7.06 -6.54
CA ALA A 52 -1.24 -7.31 -6.99
C ALA A 52 -2.15 -7.79 -5.84
N GLU A 53 -1.65 -8.66 -4.96
CA GLU A 53 -2.39 -9.11 -3.78
C GLU A 53 -2.66 -7.99 -2.77
N ILE A 54 -1.69 -7.11 -2.54
CA ILE A 54 -1.89 -5.93 -1.66
C ILE A 54 -2.95 -5.00 -2.27
N ALA A 55 -2.89 -4.75 -3.58
CA ALA A 55 -3.87 -3.94 -4.29
C ALA A 55 -5.27 -4.57 -4.24
N ALA A 56 -5.38 -5.88 -4.47
CA ALA A 56 -6.64 -6.60 -4.40
C ALA A 56 -7.25 -6.57 -2.99
N ALA A 57 -6.43 -6.72 -1.94
CA ALA A 57 -6.88 -6.60 -0.56
C ALA A 57 -7.40 -5.19 -0.24
N ALA A 58 -6.75 -4.15 -0.77
CA ALA A 58 -7.24 -2.78 -0.63
C ALA A 58 -8.56 -2.57 -1.38
N GLN A 59 -8.67 -3.09 -2.61
CA GLN A 59 -9.92 -3.05 -3.38
C GLN A 59 -11.08 -3.75 -2.65
N ALA A 60 -10.84 -4.92 -2.07
CA ALA A 60 -11.83 -5.66 -1.28
C ALA A 60 -12.29 -4.88 -0.04
N LYS A 61 -11.42 -4.03 0.52
CA LYS A 61 -11.77 -3.12 1.63
C LYS A 61 -12.52 -1.86 1.15
N GLY A 62 -12.78 -1.71 -0.14
CA GLY A 62 -13.53 -0.57 -0.71
C GLY A 62 -12.65 0.62 -1.10
N PHE A 63 -11.37 0.39 -1.40
CA PHE A 63 -10.48 1.42 -1.93
C PHE A 63 -10.32 1.30 -3.45
N GLU A 64 -10.32 2.43 -4.13
CA GLU A 64 -9.68 2.56 -5.44
C GLU A 64 -8.16 2.68 -5.23
N VAL A 65 -7.39 2.01 -6.06
CA VAL A 65 -5.93 1.86 -5.88
C VAL A 65 -5.22 2.38 -7.12
N GLU A 66 -4.40 3.40 -6.94
CA GLU A 66 -3.47 3.89 -7.95
C GLU A 66 -2.04 3.52 -7.54
N LEU A 67 -1.25 3.01 -8.49
CA LEU A 67 0.15 2.66 -8.27
C LEU A 67 1.07 3.75 -8.81
N TYR A 68 2.01 4.19 -7.99
CA TYR A 68 3.01 5.19 -8.34
C TYR A 68 4.41 4.73 -7.90
N ALA A 69 5.42 4.94 -8.75
CA ALA A 69 6.81 4.62 -8.44
C ALA A 69 7.62 5.91 -8.25
N PRO A 70 7.63 6.53 -7.05
CA PRO A 70 8.25 7.84 -6.84
C PRO A 70 9.78 7.84 -7.02
N HIS A 71 10.44 6.68 -6.92
CA HIS A 71 11.86 6.48 -7.21
C HIS A 71 12.17 4.98 -7.31
N ALA A 72 13.36 4.63 -7.81
CA ALA A 72 13.77 3.25 -8.16
C ALA A 72 13.65 2.18 -7.05
N ARG A 73 13.49 2.59 -5.78
CA ARG A 73 13.39 1.71 -4.61
C ARG A 73 12.10 1.91 -3.82
N ALA A 74 11.10 2.56 -4.40
CA ALA A 74 9.82 2.71 -3.74
C ALA A 74 8.66 2.53 -4.69
N VAL A 75 7.63 1.86 -4.19
CA VAL A 75 6.31 1.78 -4.79
C VAL A 75 5.34 2.39 -3.79
N ARG A 76 4.42 3.19 -4.28
CA ARG A 76 3.39 3.85 -3.49
C ARG A 76 2.04 3.42 -4.04
N LEU A 77 1.15 2.98 -3.15
CA LEU A 77 -0.24 2.74 -3.45
C LEU A 77 -1.03 3.91 -2.88
N ASP A 78 -1.67 4.68 -3.74
CA ASP A 78 -2.57 5.75 -3.36
C ASP A 78 -3.99 5.15 -3.27
N LEU A 79 -4.50 5.05 -2.04
CA LEU A 79 -5.74 4.37 -1.69
C LEU A 79 -6.83 5.42 -1.47
N LYS A 80 -7.69 5.62 -2.46
CA LYS A 80 -8.86 6.51 -2.38
C LYS A 80 -10.08 5.70 -1.99
N ARG A 81 -11.01 6.27 -1.24
CA ARG A 81 -12.24 5.54 -0.93
C ARG A 81 -13.10 5.43 -2.18
N ARG A 82 -13.51 4.22 -2.54
CA ARG A 82 -14.52 4.02 -3.58
C ARG A 82 -15.85 4.53 -3.02
N ARG A 83 -16.38 5.58 -3.65
CA ARG A 83 -17.72 6.13 -3.33
C ARG A 83 -18.82 5.17 -3.76
#